data_AF-A0A9E0N9X3-F1
#
_entry.id   AF-A0A9E0N9X3-F1
#
_cell.length_a   1.000
_cell.length_b   1.000
_cell.length_c   1.000
_cell.angle_alpha   90.00
_cell.angle_beta   90.00
_cell.angle_gamma   90.00
#
_symmetry.space_group_name_H-M   'P 1'
#
loop_
_entity.id
_entity.type
_entity.pdbx_description
1 polymer ?
#
loop_
_entity_poly.entity_id
_entity_poly.type
_entity_poly.pdbx_seq_one_letter_code
_entity_poly.pdbx_strand_id
1 'polypeptide(L)'
;MDRDRDRVGRDSMDESTEEELYSTQLRLHDRETFLLGKIRAAIKRLEAGQADECEECAEPIGYKRLLARPVTTLCFECKTAAEQVEADEPKE
;
A
#
# COMPACT_ATOMS: atom_id res chain seq x y z
N MET A 1 -24.59 -2.31 -3.57
CA MET A 1 -24.43 -3.33 -2.51
C MET A 1 -25.61 -3.18 -1.58
N ASP A 2 -26.63 -4.00 -1.80
CA ASP A 2 -27.95 -3.95 -1.18
C ASP A 2 -27.92 -4.31 0.31
N ARG A 3 -27.51 -3.38 1.18
CA ARG A 3 -27.50 -3.58 2.65
C ARG A 3 -28.90 -3.77 3.25
N ASP A 4 -29.94 -3.37 2.53
CA ASP A 4 -31.30 -3.34 3.05
C ASP A 4 -32.07 -4.66 2.90
N ARG A 5 -31.54 -5.62 2.12
CA ARG A 5 -32.26 -6.88 1.84
C ARG A 5 -32.15 -7.93 2.96
N ASP A 6 -31.10 -7.85 3.79
CA ASP A 6 -30.78 -8.85 4.82
C ASP A 6 -30.95 -8.34 6.27
N ARG A 7 -31.68 -7.23 6.48
CA ARG A 7 -31.90 -6.62 7.80
C ARG A 7 -32.98 -7.30 8.67
N VAL A 8 -33.79 -8.19 8.10
CA VAL A 8 -34.88 -8.85 8.83
C VAL A 8 -34.32 -9.99 9.66
N GLY A 9 -34.19 -9.78 10.98
CA GLY A 9 -33.76 -10.82 11.94
C GLY A 9 -32.38 -10.62 12.57
N ARG A 10 -31.72 -9.48 12.33
CA ARG A 10 -30.39 -9.15 12.85
C ARG A 10 -30.48 -8.57 14.27
N ASP A 11 -29.70 -9.09 15.20
CA ASP A 11 -29.57 -8.52 16.55
C ASP A 11 -28.45 -7.48 16.65
N SER A 12 -28.33 -6.80 17.80
CA SER A 12 -27.33 -5.74 17.99
C SER A 12 -25.88 -6.25 17.92
N MET A 13 -25.64 -7.53 18.22
CA MET A 13 -24.31 -8.12 18.13
C MET A 13 -23.97 -8.45 16.67
N ASP A 14 -24.92 -8.99 15.92
CA ASP A 14 -24.79 -9.24 14.48
C ASP A 14 -24.59 -7.93 13.69
N GLU A 15 -25.20 -6.83 14.11
CA GLU A 15 -24.98 -5.50 13.50
C GLU A 15 -23.59 -4.97 13.82
N SER A 16 -23.15 -5.08 15.08
CA SER A 16 -21.83 -4.59 15.51
C SER A 16 -20.69 -5.31 14.78
N THR A 17 -20.79 -6.63 14.68
CA THR A 17 -19.76 -7.45 14.00
C THR A 17 -19.69 -7.15 12.50
N GLU A 18 -20.82 -6.95 11.82
CA GLU A 18 -20.82 -6.60 10.41
C GLU A 18 -20.24 -5.22 10.12
N GLU A 19 -20.55 -4.22 10.95
CA GLU A 19 -19.99 -2.89 10.77
C GLU A 19 -18.46 -2.89 10.97
N GLU A 20 -17.94 -3.68 11.90
CA GLU A 20 -16.49 -3.89 12.06
C GLU A 20 -15.85 -4.55 10.83
N LEU A 21 -16.49 -5.58 10.28
CA LEU A 21 -16.05 -6.25 9.06
C LEU A 21 -16.07 -5.30 7.86
N TYR A 22 -17.14 -4.51 7.73
CA TYR A 22 -17.29 -3.53 6.66
C TYR A 22 -16.24 -2.43 6.75
N SER A 23 -16.00 -1.88 7.95
CA SER A 23 -14.94 -0.91 8.21
C SER A 23 -13.56 -1.44 7.82
N THR A 24 -13.28 -2.69 8.17
CA THR A 24 -12.03 -3.37 7.79
C THR A 24 -11.92 -3.54 6.27
N GLN A 25 -12.99 -3.98 5.62
CA GLN A 25 -13.04 -4.17 4.17
C GLN A 25 -12.81 -2.86 3.42
N LEU A 26 -13.41 -1.76 3.89
CA LEU A 26 -13.21 -0.44 3.29
C LEU A 26 -11.74 -0.02 3.34
N ARG A 27 -11.07 -0.20 4.50
CA ARG A 27 -9.64 0.10 4.65
C ARG A 27 -8.75 -0.77 3.75
N LEU A 28 -9.11 -2.04 3.55
CA LEU A 28 -8.38 -2.93 2.64
C LEU A 28 -8.56 -2.49 1.19
N HIS A 29 -9.79 -2.16 0.79
CA HIS A 29 -10.08 -1.65 -0.55
C HIS A 29 -9.31 -0.35 -0.85
N ASP A 30 -9.23 0.57 0.11
CA ASP A 30 -8.43 1.80 -0.04
C ASP A 30 -6.93 1.51 -0.23
N ARG A 31 -6.40 0.51 0.49
CA ARG A 31 -5.00 0.07 0.31
C ARG A 31 -4.77 -0.59 -1.05
N GLU A 32 -5.73 -1.37 -1.54
CA GLU A 32 -5.67 -2.00 -2.87
C GLU A 32 -5.68 -0.96 -4.00
N THR A 33 -6.59 0.02 -3.93
CA THR A 33 -6.66 1.10 -4.93
C THR A 33 -5.38 1.94 -4.95
N PHE A 34 -4.80 2.23 -3.78
CA PHE A 34 -3.50 2.89 -3.69
C PHE A 34 -2.36 2.05 -4.28
N LEU A 35 -2.34 0.74 -4.02
CA LEU A 35 -1.34 -0.17 -4.59
C LEU A 35 -1.47 -0.26 -6.12
N LEU A 36 -2.68 -0.30 -6.67
CA LEU A 36 -2.93 -0.25 -8.11
C LEU A 36 -2.34 1.02 -8.73
N GLY A 37 -2.45 2.17 -8.05
CA GLY A 37 -1.79 3.41 -8.45
C GLY A 37 -0.27 3.25 -8.57
N LYS A 38 0.37 2.64 -7.56
CA LYS A 38 1.82 2.37 -7.57
C LYS A 38 2.24 1.41 -8.69
N ILE A 39 1.45 0.39 -8.98
CA ILE A 39 1.72 -0.56 -10.08
C ILE A 39 1.69 0.19 -11.42
N ARG A 40 0.67 1.02 -11.66
CA ARG A 40 0.58 1.84 -12.89
C ARG A 40 1.78 2.78 -13.04
N ALA A 41 2.22 3.40 -11.94
CA ALA A 41 3.41 4.25 -11.96
C ALA A 41 4.70 3.47 -12.24
N ALA A 42 4.85 2.27 -11.68
CA ALA A 42 5.98 1.40 -11.94
C ALA A 42 6.04 0.96 -13.41
N ILE A 43 4.90 0.63 -14.03
CA ILE A 43 4.84 0.32 -15.47
C ILE A 43 5.34 1.50 -16.32
N LYS A 44 4.92 2.73 -15.99
CA LYS A 44 5.41 3.92 -16.70
C LYS A 44 6.92 4.12 -16.57
N ARG A 45 7.50 3.86 -15.39
CA ARG A 45 8.96 3.92 -15.18
C ARG A 45 9.71 2.84 -15.96
N LEU A 46 9.13 1.64 -16.05
CA LEU A 46 9.66 0.55 -16.87
C LEU A 46 9.69 0.93 -18.36
N GLU A 47 8.61 1.51 -18.87
CA GLU A 47 8.52 1.98 -20.25
C GLU A 47 9.51 3.12 -20.54
N ALA A 48 9.79 3.98 -19.55
CA ALA A 48 10.78 5.05 -19.64
C ALA A 48 12.25 4.57 -19.48
N GLY A 49 12.47 3.31 -19.10
CA GLY A 49 13.82 2.77 -18.85
C GLY A 49 14.47 3.26 -17.55
N GLN A 50 13.68 3.72 -16.57
CA GLN A 50 14.14 4.28 -15.29
C GLN A 50 13.68 3.44 -14.08
N ALA A 51 13.37 2.17 -14.28
CA ALA A 51 12.79 1.33 -13.22
C ALA A 51 13.81 0.83 -12.19
N ASP A 52 15.09 0.85 -12.54
CA ASP A 52 16.21 0.36 -11.77
C ASP A 52 17.02 1.48 -11.12
N GLU A 53 16.54 2.72 -11.12
CA GLU A 53 17.22 3.86 -10.50
C GLU A 53 16.50 4.29 -9.20
N CYS A 54 17.28 4.59 -8.16
CA CYS A 54 16.78 5.15 -6.91
C CYS A 54 16.41 6.63 -7.07
N GLU A 55 15.20 7.03 -6.68
CA GLU A 55 14.73 8.42 -6.80
C GLU A 55 15.48 9.43 -5.90
N GLU A 56 16.20 8.96 -4.87
CA GLU A 56 16.88 9.83 -3.89
C GLU A 56 18.38 9.98 -4.15
N CYS A 57 19.09 8.88 -4.37
CA CYS A 57 20.55 8.88 -4.59
C CYS A 57 20.97 8.62 -6.03
N ALA A 58 20.03 8.35 -6.96
CA ALA A 58 20.29 7.98 -8.35
C ALA A 58 21.14 6.70 -8.53
N GLU A 59 21.30 5.89 -7.48
CA GLU A 59 22.01 4.61 -7.55
C GLU A 59 21.12 3.47 -8.05
N PRO A 60 21.69 2.42 -8.67
CA PRO A 60 20.91 1.31 -9.16
C PRO A 60 20.27 0.49 -8.03
N ILE A 61 18.97 0.20 -8.16
CA ILE A 61 18.22 -0.67 -7.27
C ILE A 61 18.58 -2.12 -7.59
N GLY A 62 19.09 -2.83 -6.59
CA GLY A 62 19.51 -4.23 -6.74
C GLY A 62 18.40 -5.13 -7.31
N TYR A 63 18.73 -5.93 -8.33
CA TYR A 63 17.78 -6.78 -9.04
C TYR A 63 16.97 -7.72 -8.13
N LYS A 64 17.60 -8.30 -7.09
CA LYS A 64 16.90 -9.15 -6.09
C LYS A 64 15.78 -8.39 -5.37
N ARG A 65 15.95 -7.08 -5.15
CA ARG A 65 14.94 -6.22 -4.52
C ARG A 65 13.79 -5.94 -5.47
N LEU A 66 14.08 -5.65 -6.74
CA LEU A 66 13.06 -5.48 -7.79
C LEU A 66 12.24 -6.76 -8.02
N LEU A 67 12.89 -7.93 -7.99
CA LEU A 67 12.20 -9.23 -8.06
C LEU A 67 11.23 -9.44 -6.89
N ALA A 68 11.64 -9.06 -5.67
CA ALA A 68 10.79 -9.18 -4.49
C ALA A 68 9.67 -8.12 -4.46
N ARG A 69 9.96 -6.89 -4.91
CA ARG A 69 9.02 -5.77 -4.91
C ARG A 69 9.27 -4.83 -6.10
N PRO A 70 8.61 -5.07 -7.25
CA PRO A 70 8.86 -4.32 -8.50
C PRO A 70 8.36 -2.87 -8.48
N VAL A 71 7.52 -2.52 -7.50
CA VAL A 71 6.99 -1.15 -7.33
C VAL A 71 7.89 -0.25 -6.49
N THR A 72 9.05 -0.73 -6.04
CA THR A 72 9.98 0.08 -5.23
C THR A 72 10.60 1.22 -6.05
N THR A 73 10.85 2.34 -5.40
CA THR A 73 11.46 3.55 -5.99
C THR A 73 12.77 3.92 -5.31
N LEU A 74 13.10 3.27 -4.19
CA LEU A 74 14.27 3.58 -3.37
C LEU A 74 15.16 2.35 -3.21
N CYS A 75 16.47 2.59 -3.18
CA CYS A 75 17.45 1.57 -2.84
C CYS A 75 17.30 1.14 -1.37
N PHE A 76 18.04 0.11 -0.97
CA PHE A 76 17.96 -0.42 0.40
C PHE A 76 18.39 0.63 1.44
N GLU A 77 19.52 1.30 1.23
CA GLU A 77 20.10 2.26 2.17
C GLU A 77 19.21 3.48 2.37
N CYS A 78 18.77 4.11 1.29
CA CYS A 78 17.81 5.21 1.33
C CYS A 78 16.53 4.82 2.06
N LYS A 79 15.98 3.62 1.77
CA LYS A 79 14.76 3.19 2.46
C LYS A 79 14.98 2.93 3.95
N THR A 80 16.12 2.36 4.33
CA THR A 80 16.46 2.16 5.75
C THR A 80 16.63 3.51 6.47
N ALA A 81 17.32 4.48 5.85
CA ALA A 81 17.47 5.82 6.42
C ALA A 81 16.10 6.50 6.62
N ALA A 82 15.23 6.45 5.62
CA ALA A 82 13.87 7.00 5.73
C ALA A 82 13.06 6.33 6.86
N GLU A 83 13.16 5.00 7.01
CA GLU A 83 12.48 4.29 8.10
C GLU A 83 13.03 4.64 9.49
N GLN A 84 14.32 4.94 9.63
CA GLN A 84 14.90 5.43 10.89
C GLN A 84 14.33 6.81 11.22
N VAL A 85 14.29 7.73 10.25
CA VAL A 85 13.72 9.07 10.44
C VAL A 85 12.25 8.98 10.85
N GLU A 86 11.44 8.18 10.15
CA GLU A 86 10.02 7.94 10.50
C GLU A 86 9.83 7.34 11.91
N ALA A 87 10.83 6.59 12.42
CA ALA A 87 10.79 5.99 13.75
C ALA A 87 11.17 6.97 14.86
N ASP A 88 12.11 7.87 14.57
CA ASP A 88 12.60 8.90 15.50
C ASP A 88 11.64 10.09 15.61
N GLU A 89 10.76 10.29 14.62
CA GLU A 89 9.72 11.32 14.65
C GLU A 89 8.69 11.06 15.78
N PRO A 90 8.44 12.05 16.66
CA PRO A 90 7.43 11.91 17.70
C PRO A 90 6.05 11.78 17.04
N LYS A 91 5.38 10.65 17.29
CA LYS A 91 3.99 10.44 16.87
C LYS A 91 3.09 11.29 17.78
N GLU A 92 2.59 12.41 17.25
CA GLU A 92 1.53 13.22 17.87
C GLU A 92 0.20 12.45 17.98
#